data_AF-A0A932Y754-F1
#
_entry.id   AF-A0A932Y754-F1
#
_cell.length_a   1.000
_cell.length_b   1.000
_cell.length_c   1.000
_cell.angle_alpha   90.00
_cell.angle_beta   90.00
_cell.angle_gamma   90.00
#
_symmetry.space_group_name_H-M   'P 1'
#
loop_
_entity.id
_entity.type
_entity.pdbx_description
1 polymer ?
#
loop_
_entity_poly.entity_id
_entity_poly.type
_entity_poly.pdbx_seq_one_letter_code
_entity_poly.pdbx_strand_id
1 'polypeptide(L)'
;MDLQNSPAVVQEEMAKAVCLFLAEMLRTRRATLKRCAEIAASVVDKLDMIRTEVEFLSAVRQMESDFQELTHLESDLTFRYQVAERQKMEELVREFAIANLPGDPERAVVIMEESLKAGSTLEGLQKKFPDFNEFVAKKE
;
A
#
# COMPACT_ATOMS: atom_id res chain seq x y z
N MET A 1 -18.43 2.09 9.09
CA MET A 1 -18.23 2.80 7.80
C MET A 1 -17.00 3.67 7.98
N ASP A 2 -15.84 3.10 7.69
CA ASP A 2 -14.57 3.81 7.78
C ASP A 2 -14.51 4.86 6.68
N LEU A 3 -14.61 6.13 7.09
CA LEU A 3 -14.47 7.31 6.21
C LEU A 3 -13.09 7.39 5.55
N GLN A 4 -12.12 6.58 5.99
CA GLN A 4 -10.75 6.51 5.48
C GLN A 4 -10.62 5.78 4.13
N ASN A 5 -11.62 5.01 3.69
CA ASN A 5 -11.58 4.26 2.44
C ASN A 5 -12.52 4.81 1.36
N SER A 6 -12.97 6.06 1.47
CA SER A 6 -13.73 6.70 0.39
C SER A 6 -12.80 6.97 -0.81
N PRO A 7 -13.21 6.67 -2.06
CA PRO A 7 -12.40 6.95 -3.24
C PRO A 7 -11.91 8.41 -3.33
N ALA A 8 -12.69 9.35 -2.80
CA ALA A 8 -12.33 10.76 -2.76
C ALA A 8 -11.16 11.06 -1.80
N VAL A 9 -11.09 10.37 -0.66
CA VAL A 9 -10.00 10.52 0.32
C VAL A 9 -8.71 9.96 -0.26
N VAL A 10 -8.79 8.80 -0.88
CA VAL A 10 -7.66 8.14 -1.55
C VAL A 10 -7.08 9.02 -2.66
N GLN A 11 -7.94 9.61 -3.51
CA GLN A 11 -7.50 10.55 -4.55
C GLN A 11 -6.85 11.81 -3.96
N GLU A 12 -7.39 12.36 -2.88
CA GLU A 12 -6.81 13.52 -2.21
C GLU A 12 -5.41 13.22 -1.64
N GLU A 13 -5.24 12.05 -1.02
CA GLU A 13 -3.94 11.62 -0.48
C GLU A 13 -2.90 11.40 -1.58
N MET A 14 -3.30 10.84 -2.72
CA MET A 14 -2.43 10.69 -3.88
C MET A 14 -2.03 12.04 -4.47
N ALA A 15 -2.99 12.96 -4.65
CA ALA A 15 -2.71 14.32 -5.11
C ALA A 15 -1.73 15.03 -4.16
N LYS A 16 -1.89 14.88 -2.83
CA LYS A 16 -0.94 15.40 -1.84
C LYS A 16 0.44 14.79 -2.01
N ALA A 17 0.55 13.47 -2.20
CA ALA A 17 1.83 12.79 -2.40
C ALA A 17 2.58 13.33 -3.62
N VAL A 18 1.87 13.56 -4.73
CA VAL A 18 2.45 14.15 -5.95
C VAL A 18 2.93 15.58 -5.70
N CYS A 19 2.09 16.41 -5.07
CA CYS A 19 2.45 17.79 -4.75
C CYS A 19 3.69 17.88 -3.84
N LEU A 20 3.77 17.04 -2.81
CA LEU A 20 4.92 16.97 -1.90
C LEU A 20 6.19 16.53 -2.64
N PHE A 21 6.08 15.51 -3.48
CA PHE A 21 7.19 15.05 -4.32
C PHE A 21 7.71 16.16 -5.24
N LEU A 22 6.83 16.85 -5.96
CA LEU A 22 7.21 17.94 -6.86
C LEU A 22 7.81 19.12 -6.10
N ALA A 23 7.26 19.47 -4.94
CA ALA A 23 7.80 20.52 -4.08
C ALA A 23 9.23 20.17 -3.61
N GLU A 24 9.47 18.91 -3.25
CA GLU A 24 10.78 18.42 -2.85
C GLU A 24 11.79 18.43 -4.02
N MET A 25 11.36 18.06 -5.22
CA MET A 25 12.17 18.11 -6.45
C MET A 25 12.59 19.55 -6.79
N LEU A 26 11.70 20.52 -6.61
CA LEU A 26 12.01 21.94 -6.77
C LEU A 26 12.95 22.45 -5.67
N ARG A 27 12.67 22.11 -4.42
CA ARG A 27 13.49 22.51 -3.25
C ARG A 27 14.92 22.01 -3.37
N THR A 28 15.11 20.78 -3.85
CA THR A 28 16.41 20.14 -4.04
C THR A 28 17.05 20.44 -5.41
N ARG A 29 16.39 21.25 -6.24
CA ARG A 29 16.83 21.63 -7.60
C ARG A 29 17.08 20.43 -8.53
N ARG A 30 16.42 19.30 -8.26
CA ARG A 30 16.49 18.08 -9.09
C ARG A 30 15.63 18.19 -10.34
N ALA A 31 14.63 19.08 -10.36
CA ALA A 31 13.81 19.39 -11.52
C ALA A 31 13.56 20.90 -11.64
N THR A 32 13.24 21.35 -12.85
CA THR A 32 12.80 22.73 -13.11
C THR A 32 11.30 22.88 -12.88
N LEU A 33 10.83 24.11 -12.66
CA LEU A 33 9.38 24.39 -12.54
C LEU A 33 8.60 23.91 -13.78
N LYS A 34 9.17 24.10 -14.97
CA LYS A 34 8.58 23.60 -16.22
C LYS A 34 8.44 22.08 -16.21
N ARG A 35 9.52 21.38 -15.82
CA ARG A 35 9.53 19.91 -15.74
C ARG A 35 8.53 19.38 -14.71
N CYS A 36 8.42 20.03 -13.55
CA CYS A 36 7.41 19.68 -12.55
C CYS A 36 5.98 19.89 -13.06
N ALA A 37 5.73 20.93 -13.85
CA ALA A 37 4.43 21.17 -14.47
C ALA A 37 4.07 20.09 -15.51
N GLU A 38 5.04 19.64 -16.31
CA GLU A 38 4.88 18.52 -17.25
C GLU A 38 4.49 17.23 -16.51
N ILE A 39 5.22 16.88 -15.44
CA ILE A 39 4.93 15.71 -14.60
C ILE A 39 3.53 15.84 -13.98
N ALA A 40 3.21 16.99 -13.38
CA ALA A 40 1.92 17.22 -12.74
C ALA A 40 0.75 17.03 -13.71
N ALA A 41 0.87 17.57 -14.94
CA ALA A 41 -0.17 17.41 -15.96
C ALA A 41 -0.40 15.92 -16.30
N SER A 42 0.67 15.16 -16.54
CA SER A 42 0.56 13.74 -16.85
C SER A 42 0.01 12.90 -15.70
N VAL A 43 0.28 13.28 -14.46
CA VAL A 43 -0.25 12.60 -13.27
C VAL A 43 -1.73 12.93 -13.05
N VAL A 44 -2.12 14.20 -13.21
CA VAL A 44 -3.52 14.66 -13.05
C VAL A 44 -4.45 13.93 -14.02
N ASP A 45 -4.04 13.75 -15.27
CA ASP A 45 -4.83 13.02 -16.28
C ASP A 45 -5.13 11.56 -15.86
N LYS A 46 -4.30 10.99 -14.99
CA LYS A 46 -4.46 9.62 -14.47
C LYS A 46 -5.15 9.56 -13.11
N LEU A 47 -5.07 10.60 -12.27
CA LEU A 47 -5.64 10.63 -10.91
C LEU A 47 -7.16 10.38 -10.89
N ASP A 48 -7.88 10.83 -11.92
CA ASP A 48 -9.33 10.65 -12.03
C ASP A 48 -9.75 9.18 -12.15
N MET A 49 -8.86 8.32 -12.64
CA MET A 49 -9.08 6.88 -12.81
C MET A 49 -8.64 6.06 -11.61
N ILE A 50 -7.87 6.64 -10.70
CA ILE A 50 -7.29 5.93 -9.56
C ILE A 50 -8.29 5.89 -8.40
N ARG A 51 -8.48 4.69 -7.84
CA ARG A 51 -9.36 4.41 -6.71
C ARG A 51 -8.62 3.74 -5.55
N THR A 52 -7.42 3.23 -5.79
CA THR A 52 -6.61 2.49 -4.81
C THR A 52 -5.13 2.86 -4.87
N GLU A 53 -4.41 2.68 -3.76
CA GLU A 53 -2.95 2.90 -3.69
C GLU A 53 -2.17 2.05 -4.71
N VAL A 54 -2.65 0.84 -4.99
CA VAL A 54 -2.05 -0.08 -5.97
C VAL A 54 -2.16 0.49 -7.38
N GLU A 55 -3.33 1.02 -7.74
CA GLU A 55 -3.53 1.68 -9.04
C GLU A 55 -2.65 2.92 -9.18
N PHE A 56 -2.46 3.69 -8.09
CA PHE A 56 -1.55 4.83 -8.09
C PHE A 56 -0.10 4.41 -8.32
N LEU A 57 0.39 3.41 -7.58
CA LEU A 57 1.74 2.89 -7.76
C LEU A 57 1.96 2.37 -9.19
N SER A 58 0.97 1.67 -9.75
CA SER A 58 0.99 1.21 -11.14
C SER A 58 1.05 2.37 -12.14
N ALA A 59 0.25 3.42 -11.91
CA ALA A 59 0.27 4.62 -12.75
C ALA A 59 1.63 5.31 -12.72
N VAL A 60 2.22 5.47 -11.52
CA VAL A 60 3.56 6.05 -11.33
C VAL A 60 4.62 5.24 -12.08
N ARG A 61 4.64 3.91 -11.92
CA ARG A 61 5.55 3.00 -12.65
C ARG A 61 5.46 3.16 -14.17
N GLN A 62 4.26 3.26 -14.72
CA GLN A 62 4.08 3.45 -16.16
C GLN A 62 4.69 4.78 -16.64
N MET A 63 4.59 5.84 -15.82
CA MET A 63 5.10 7.16 -16.16
C MET A 63 6.62 7.30 -16.01
N GLU A 64 7.31 6.39 -15.31
CA GLU A 64 8.76 6.45 -15.14
C GLU A 64 9.54 6.45 -16.46
N SER A 65 8.99 5.78 -17.48
CA SER A 65 9.59 5.76 -18.82
C SER A 65 9.72 7.15 -19.44
N ASP A 66 8.77 8.05 -19.14
CA ASP A 66 8.73 9.44 -19.61
C ASP A 66 9.32 10.43 -18.60
N PHE A 67 9.32 10.04 -17.32
CA PHE A 67 9.72 10.87 -16.18
C PHE A 67 10.55 10.05 -15.17
N GLN A 68 11.86 9.94 -15.41
CA GLN A 68 12.80 9.24 -14.52
C GLN A 68 12.78 9.79 -13.07
N GLU A 69 12.36 11.04 -12.89
CA GLU A 69 12.19 11.64 -11.58
C GLU A 69 11.23 10.85 -10.69
N LEU A 70 10.24 10.18 -11.29
CA LEU A 70 9.23 9.40 -10.58
C LEU A 70 9.76 8.16 -9.90
N THR A 71 10.96 7.66 -10.23
CA THR A 71 11.58 6.52 -9.54
C THR A 71 11.74 6.74 -8.04
N HIS A 72 11.96 7.99 -7.61
CA HIS A 72 11.99 8.30 -6.18
C HIS A 72 10.61 8.18 -5.54
N LEU A 73 9.57 8.66 -6.23
CA LEU A 73 8.19 8.54 -5.76
C LEU A 73 7.75 7.07 -5.73
N GLU A 74 8.10 6.29 -6.75
CA GLU A 74 7.81 4.86 -6.84
C GLU A 74 8.44 4.06 -5.70
N SER A 75 9.71 4.34 -5.37
CA SER A 75 10.41 3.74 -4.24
C SER A 75 9.70 4.06 -2.90
N ASP A 76 9.35 5.33 -2.69
CA ASP A 76 8.70 5.78 -1.45
C ASP A 76 7.28 5.19 -1.30
N LEU A 77 6.55 5.06 -2.41
CA LEU A 77 5.23 4.43 -2.43
C LEU A 77 5.32 2.93 -2.22
N THR A 78 6.27 2.26 -2.86
CA THR A 78 6.51 0.82 -2.68
C THR A 78 6.82 0.49 -1.23
N PHE A 79 7.69 1.27 -0.58
CA PHE A 79 8.00 1.08 0.83
C PHE A 79 6.77 1.26 1.72
N ARG A 80 6.00 2.34 1.51
CA ARG A 80 4.76 2.58 2.27
C ARG A 80 3.75 1.45 2.10
N TYR A 81 3.56 0.98 0.86
CA TYR A 81 2.66 -0.12 0.56
C TYR A 81 3.09 -1.41 1.28
N GLN A 82 4.39 -1.76 1.24
CA GLN A 82 4.91 -2.92 1.96
C GLN A 82 4.71 -2.83 3.47
N VAL A 83 4.88 -1.64 4.06
CA VAL A 83 4.63 -1.40 5.48
C VAL A 83 3.14 -1.54 5.81
N ALA A 84 2.26 -0.98 4.99
CA ALA A 84 0.81 -1.07 5.17
C ALA A 84 0.32 -2.53 5.05
N GLU A 85 0.78 -3.27 4.04
CA GLU A 85 0.48 -4.70 3.90
C GLU A 85 0.97 -5.51 5.10
N ARG A 86 2.17 -5.21 5.61
CA ARG A 86 2.70 -5.86 6.81
C ARG A 86 1.83 -5.58 8.03
N GLN A 87 1.41 -4.33 8.23
CA GLN A 87 0.52 -3.95 9.33
C GLN A 87 -0.84 -4.64 9.23
N LYS A 88 -1.46 -4.65 8.04
CA LYS A 88 -2.73 -5.35 7.78
C LYS A 88 -2.60 -6.84 8.10
N MET A 89 -1.51 -7.47 7.68
CA MET A 89 -1.26 -8.88 7.99
C MET A 89 -1.13 -9.12 9.50
N GLU A 90 -0.35 -8.31 10.21
CA GLU A 90 -0.15 -8.43 11.66
C GLU A 90 -1.44 -8.23 12.44
N GLU A 91 -2.30 -7.31 12.00
CA GLU A 91 -3.63 -7.10 12.58
C GLU A 91 -4.53 -8.32 12.39
N LEU A 92 -4.65 -8.84 11.16
CA LEU A 92 -5.47 -10.02 10.87
C LEU A 92 -4.98 -11.26 11.63
N VAL A 93 -3.67 -11.49 11.70
CA VAL A 93 -3.09 -12.60 12.46
C VAL A 93 -3.39 -12.46 13.94
N ARG A 94 -3.27 -11.25 14.51
CA ARG A 94 -3.61 -10.98 15.91
C ARG A 94 -5.07 -11.29 16.20
N GLU A 95 -5.98 -10.79 15.37
CA GLU A 95 -7.41 -11.01 15.57
C GLU A 95 -7.79 -12.48 15.45
N PHE A 96 -7.21 -13.18 14.45
CA PHE A 96 -7.40 -14.61 14.29
C PHE A 96 -6.86 -15.39 15.50
N ALA A 97 -5.67 -15.04 16.00
CA ALA A 97 -5.10 -15.65 17.18
C ALA A 97 -5.98 -15.44 18.41
N ILE A 98 -6.50 -14.22 18.64
CA ILE A 98 -7.44 -13.93 19.74
C ILE A 98 -8.71 -14.77 19.63
N ALA A 99 -9.27 -14.91 18.44
CA ALA A 99 -10.50 -15.68 18.22
C ALA A 99 -10.31 -17.19 18.50
N ASN A 100 -9.13 -17.73 18.21
CA ASN A 100 -8.85 -19.16 18.36
C ASN A 100 -8.21 -19.52 19.71
N LEU A 101 -7.58 -18.56 20.42
CA LEU A 101 -6.86 -18.83 21.68
C LEU A 101 -7.66 -19.61 22.74
N PRO A 102 -8.97 -19.39 22.95
CA PRO A 102 -9.72 -20.14 23.96
C PRO A 102 -10.04 -21.60 23.56
N GLY A 103 -10.12 -21.89 22.26
CA GLY A 103 -10.54 -23.20 21.74
C GLY A 103 -9.40 -24.03 21.17
N ASP A 104 -8.41 -23.38 20.57
CA ASP A 104 -7.23 -24.00 19.97
C ASP A 104 -6.00 -23.06 20.13
N PRO A 105 -5.36 -23.08 21.31
CA PRO A 105 -4.18 -22.27 21.59
C PRO A 105 -2.99 -22.62 20.68
N GLU A 106 -2.85 -23.89 20.30
CA GLU A 106 -1.75 -24.36 19.44
C GLU A 106 -1.87 -23.74 18.05
N ARG A 107 -3.08 -23.70 17.49
CA ARG A 107 -3.36 -23.02 16.22
C ARG A 107 -3.00 -21.54 16.24
N ALA A 108 -3.36 -20.84 17.32
CA ALA A 108 -3.04 -19.44 17.49
C ALA A 108 -1.53 -19.20 17.53
N VAL A 109 -0.76 -20.08 18.20
CA VAL A 109 0.71 -19.97 18.25
C VAL A 109 1.33 -20.26 16.88
N VAL A 110 0.93 -21.32 16.20
CA VAL A 110 1.53 -21.72 14.91
C VAL A 110 1.41 -20.62 13.86
N ILE A 111 0.26 -19.96 13.75
CA ILE A 111 0.08 -18.87 12.78
C ILE A 111 0.88 -17.62 13.17
N MET A 112 1.00 -17.32 14.46
CA MET A 112 1.86 -16.23 14.94
C MET A 112 3.33 -16.51 14.58
N GLU A 113 3.83 -17.71 14.86
CA GLU A 113 5.20 -18.12 14.51
C GLU A 113 5.46 -18.07 13.00
N GLU A 114 4.49 -18.48 12.18
CA GLU A 114 4.64 -18.39 10.73
C GLU A 114 4.71 -16.93 10.26
N SER A 115 3.89 -16.05 10.81
CA SER A 115 3.86 -14.63 10.42
C SER A 115 5.15 -13.85 10.78
N LEU A 116 5.92 -14.35 11.74
CA LEU A 116 7.22 -13.81 12.13
C LEU A 116 8.35 -14.21 11.19
N LYS A 117 8.15 -15.20 10.30
CA LYS A 117 9.20 -15.62 9.37
C LYS A 117 9.52 -14.52 8.36
N ALA A 118 10.81 -14.40 8.03
CA ALA A 118 11.27 -13.49 6.99
C ALA A 118 10.60 -13.84 5.65
N GLY A 119 10.03 -12.84 4.98
CA GLY A 119 9.29 -13.03 3.74
C GLY A 119 7.87 -13.57 3.88
N SER A 120 7.34 -13.70 5.11
CA SER A 120 5.92 -14.02 5.30
C SER A 120 5.05 -12.90 4.74
N THR A 121 4.08 -13.28 3.90
CA THR A 121 3.07 -12.39 3.30
C THR A 121 1.68 -12.84 3.70
N LEU A 122 0.69 -11.93 3.62
CA LEU A 122 -0.71 -12.24 3.89
C LEU A 122 -1.21 -13.39 3.02
N GLU A 123 -0.95 -13.30 1.71
CA GLU A 123 -1.31 -14.34 0.74
C GLU A 123 -0.65 -15.69 1.06
N GLY A 124 0.62 -15.66 1.49
CA GLY A 124 1.35 -16.86 1.92
C GLY A 124 0.70 -17.53 3.12
N LEU A 125 0.27 -16.75 4.11
CA LEU A 125 -0.45 -17.25 5.28
C LEU A 125 -1.83 -17.80 4.90
N GLN A 126 -2.59 -17.10 4.04
CA GLN A 126 -3.90 -17.57 3.56
C GLN A 126 -3.80 -18.90 2.81
N LYS A 127 -2.75 -19.11 2.01
CA LYS A 127 -2.50 -20.39 1.33
C LYS A 127 -2.13 -21.50 2.30
N LYS A 128 -1.37 -21.19 3.35
CA LYS A 128 -0.88 -22.18 4.32
C LYS A 128 -1.93 -22.57 5.36
N PHE A 129 -2.83 -21.66 5.71
CA PHE A 129 -3.84 -21.82 6.75
C PHE A 129 -5.24 -21.54 6.16
N PRO A 130 -5.97 -22.58 5.70
CA PRO A 130 -7.27 -22.41 5.04
C PRO A 130 -8.36 -21.74 5.90
N ASP A 131 -8.37 -22.03 7.20
CA ASP A 131 -9.22 -21.40 8.21
C ASP A 131 -8.90 -19.91 8.41
N PHE A 132 -7.63 -19.52 8.34
CA PHE A 132 -7.22 -18.12 8.32
C PHE A 132 -7.71 -17.44 7.04
N ASN A 133 -7.64 -18.11 5.89
CA ASN A 133 -8.21 -17.58 4.66
C ASN A 133 -9.73 -17.35 4.78
N GLU A 134 -10.46 -18.29 5.36
CA GLU A 134 -11.90 -18.11 5.64
C GLU A 134 -12.18 -16.98 6.62
N PHE A 135 -11.30 -16.76 7.60
CA PHE A 135 -11.40 -15.64 8.54
C PHE A 135 -11.21 -14.30 7.83
N VAL A 136 -10.17 -14.18 7.00
CA VAL A 136 -9.89 -12.95 6.23
C VAL A 136 -11.03 -12.66 5.26
N ALA A 137 -11.55 -13.67 4.55
CA ALA A 137 -12.67 -13.51 3.61
C ALA A 137 -13.98 -13.04 4.27
N LYS A 138 -14.14 -13.19 5.59
CA LYS A 138 -15.29 -12.67 6.34
C LYS A 138 -15.12 -11.21 6.78
N LYS A 139 -13.92 -10.66 6.67
CA LYS A 139 -13.54 -9.31 7.07
C LYS A 139 -13.42 -8.33 5.90
N GLU A 140 -13.39 -8.84 4.66
CA GLU A 140 -13.45 -8.09 3.41
C GLU A 140 -14.91 -7.93 2.94
#